data_AF-A0A7R9VU76-F1
#
_entry.id   AF-A0A7R9VU76-F1
#
_cell.length_a   1.000
_cell.length_b   1.000
_cell.length_c   1.000
_cell.angle_alpha   90.00
_cell.angle_beta   90.00
_cell.angle_gamma   90.00
#
_symmetry.space_group_name_H-M   'P 1'
#
loop_
_entity.id
_entity.type
_entity.pdbx_description
1 polymer ?
#
loop_
_entity_poly.entity_id
_entity_poly.type
_entity_poly.pdbx_seq_one_letter_code
_entity_poly.pdbx_strand_id
1 'polypeptide(L)'
;ENPINMPVLSKKANSKRQHPLLTPVIWCILVTETGERFAYYGFRAILVLYFTQQLDYDENEAIALFAYTTALAYFSPLVGALLADGSWGRYCTILVFGGVYVVGLFLLTMAAALMGGDPQRFWTLVGLVFVCIGTGGIKPCVSSFGADQVGGG
;
A
#
# COMPACT_ATOMS: atom_id res chain seq x y z
N GLU A 1 -40.75 37.46 42.04
CA GLU A 1 -40.38 37.48 40.62
C GLU A 1 -38.91 37.08 40.45
N ASN A 2 -38.65 36.35 39.37
CA ASN A 2 -37.34 36.03 38.77
C ASN A 2 -36.41 35.03 39.48
N PRO A 3 -36.18 33.86 38.85
CA PRO A 3 -34.90 33.21 38.89
C PRO A 3 -34.27 33.07 37.49
N ILE A 4 -33.01 33.51 37.42
CA ILE A 4 -31.93 32.84 36.70
C ILE A 4 -32.01 32.98 35.17
N ASN A 5 -31.45 34.11 34.74
CA ASN A 5 -30.83 34.27 33.43
C ASN A 5 -29.65 33.28 33.35
N MET A 6 -29.87 32.08 32.80
CA MET A 6 -28.78 31.21 32.37
C MET A 6 -28.52 31.51 30.90
N PRO A 7 -27.36 32.08 30.53
CA PRO A 7 -27.01 32.20 29.12
C PRO A 7 -26.91 30.78 28.57
N VAL A 8 -27.78 30.46 27.62
CA VAL A 8 -27.63 29.32 26.72
C VAL A 8 -26.30 29.55 26.02
N LEU A 9 -25.23 28.96 26.57
CA LEU A 9 -23.91 29.02 25.99
C LEU A 9 -24.00 28.38 24.62
N SER A 10 -24.07 29.28 23.64
CA SER A 10 -23.83 29.08 22.23
C SER A 10 -22.69 28.07 22.02
N LYS A 11 -23.08 26.80 21.88
CA LYS A 11 -22.24 25.72 21.36
C LYS A 11 -22.65 25.42 19.91
N LYS A 12 -22.97 26.46 19.14
CA LYS A 12 -23.09 26.35 17.69
C LYS A 12 -22.07 27.25 17.02
N ALA A 13 -21.35 26.63 16.09
CA ALA A 13 -20.52 27.24 15.08
C ALA A 13 -19.12 27.72 15.51
N ASN A 14 -18.25 26.76 15.85
CA ASN A 14 -16.84 26.88 15.47
C ASN A 14 -16.44 25.76 14.48
N SER A 15 -17.32 25.52 13.50
CA SER A 15 -17.06 24.69 12.31
C SER A 15 -16.30 25.52 11.27
N LYS A 16 -15.12 26.05 11.64
CA LYS A 16 -14.28 26.82 10.71
C LYS A 16 -12.80 26.90 11.07
N ARG A 17 -12.25 25.89 11.74
CA ARG A 17 -10.80 25.62 11.74
C ARG A 17 -10.49 24.38 10.92
N GLN A 18 -10.87 24.42 9.65
CA GLN A 18 -10.42 23.45 8.68
C GLN A 18 -8.97 23.83 8.34
N HIS A 19 -8.03 23.11 8.97
CA HIS A 19 -6.60 23.41 8.89
C HIS A 19 -6.15 23.44 7.41
N PRO A 20 -5.54 24.52 6.91
CA PRO A 20 -5.09 24.63 5.51
C PRO A 20 -3.99 23.62 5.13
N LEU A 21 -3.45 22.89 6.10
CA LEU A 21 -2.49 21.79 5.93
C LEU A 21 -3.16 20.42 5.73
N LEU A 22 -4.47 20.31 5.97
CA LEU A 22 -5.22 19.05 5.90
C LEU A 22 -5.54 18.68 4.44
N THR A 23 -5.90 19.67 3.62
CA THR A 23 -6.14 19.52 2.18
C THR A 23 -4.93 19.02 1.37
N PRO A 24 -3.70 19.57 1.53
CA PRO A 24 -2.54 19.07 0.79
C PRO A 24 -2.14 17.65 1.20
N VAL A 25 -2.26 17.29 2.49
CA VAL A 25 -1.92 15.94 2.97
C VAL A 25 -2.88 14.90 2.40
N ILE A 26 -4.19 15.18 2.37
CA ILE A 26 -5.17 14.30 1.73
C ILE A 26 -4.83 14.09 0.25
N TRP A 27 -4.51 15.17 -0.48
CA TRP A 27 -4.11 15.08 -1.88
C TRP A 27 -2.85 14.24 -2.09
N CYS A 28 -1.82 14.42 -1.25
CA CYS A 28 -0.62 13.58 -1.30
C CYS A 28 -0.95 12.10 -1.09
N ILE A 29 -1.76 11.77 -0.08
CA ILE A 29 -2.16 10.39 0.22
C ILE A 29 -2.94 9.78 -0.96
N LEU A 30 -3.90 10.52 -1.53
CA LEU A 30 -4.69 10.04 -2.67
C LEU A 30 -3.84 9.78 -3.91
N VAL A 31 -2.88 10.66 -4.20
CA VAL A 31 -1.94 10.48 -5.31
C VAL A 31 -1.05 9.27 -5.07
N THR A 32 -0.53 9.09 -3.85
CA THR A 32 0.28 7.92 -3.50
C THR A 32 -0.52 6.62 -3.60
N GLU A 33 -1.74 6.58 -3.05
CA GLU A 33 -2.64 5.41 -3.12
C GLU A 33 -3.01 5.10 -4.58
N THR A 34 -3.35 6.11 -5.37
CA THR A 34 -3.71 5.93 -6.78
C THR A 34 -2.50 5.45 -7.60
N GLY A 35 -1.32 6.02 -7.34
CA GLY A 35 -0.07 5.62 -7.97
C GLY A 35 0.33 4.18 -7.63
N GLU A 36 0.13 3.78 -6.38
CA GLU A 36 0.35 2.40 -5.95
C GLU A 36 -0.59 1.42 -6.63
N ARG A 37 -1.90 1.70 -6.63
CA ARG A 37 -2.89 0.88 -7.35
C ARG A 37 -2.59 0.79 -8.84
N PHE A 38 -2.21 1.92 -9.46
CA PHE A 38 -1.81 1.94 -10.86
C PHE A 38 -0.60 1.04 -11.11
N ALA A 39 0.45 1.16 -10.28
CA ALA A 39 1.62 0.30 -10.35
C ALA A 39 1.27 -1.18 -10.14
N TYR A 40 0.40 -1.51 -9.19
CA TYR A 40 -0.03 -2.88 -8.91
C TYR A 40 -0.78 -3.49 -10.09
N TYR A 41 -1.78 -2.80 -10.65
CA TYR A 41 -2.51 -3.30 -11.81
C TYR A 41 -1.64 -3.38 -13.06
N GLY A 42 -0.77 -2.40 -13.29
CA GLY A 42 0.18 -2.40 -14.41
C GLY A 42 1.19 -3.55 -14.32
N PHE A 43 1.82 -3.72 -13.15
CA PHE A 43 2.69 -4.85 -12.85
C PHE A 43 1.97 -6.17 -13.12
N ARG A 44 0.76 -6.33 -12.59
CA ARG A 44 -0.02 -7.56 -12.71
C ARG A 44 -0.42 -7.87 -14.16
N ALA A 45 -0.70 -6.85 -14.97
CA ALA A 45 -1.01 -7.01 -16.39
C ALA A 45 0.21 -7.46 -17.22
N ILE A 46 1.40 -6.91 -16.93
CA ILE A 46 2.61 -7.21 -17.71
C ILE A 46 3.33 -8.48 -17.23
N LEU A 47 3.04 -8.95 -16.01
CA LEU A 47 3.74 -10.06 -15.36
C LEU A 47 3.70 -11.38 -16.15
N VAL A 48 2.52 -11.76 -16.65
CA VAL A 48 2.35 -12.99 -17.45
C VAL A 48 3.08 -12.89 -18.79
N LEU A 49 3.02 -11.71 -19.42
CA LEU A 49 3.77 -11.42 -20.64
C LEU A 49 5.28 -11.50 -20.38
N TYR A 50 5.75 -10.99 -19.24
CA TYR A 50 7.16 -11.03 -18.87
C TYR A 50 7.66 -12.48 -18.66
N PHE A 51 6.88 -13.33 -18.01
CA PHE A 51 7.24 -14.74 -17.81
C PHE A 51 7.31 -15.52 -19.13
N THR A 52 6.35 -15.32 -20.02
CA THR A 52 6.29 -16.03 -21.30
C THR A 52 7.30 -15.51 -22.32
N GLN A 53 7.45 -14.20 -22.46
CA GLN A 53 8.30 -13.59 -23.49
C GLN A 53 9.77 -13.46 -23.07
N GLN A 54 10.05 -13.18 -21.80
CA GLN A 54 11.39 -12.82 -21.36
C GLN A 54 12.08 -13.94 -20.57
N LEU A 55 11.32 -14.75 -19.82
CA LEU A 55 11.87 -15.88 -19.05
C LEU A 55 11.68 -17.23 -19.76
N ASP A 56 10.97 -17.27 -20.88
CA ASP A 56 10.70 -18.48 -21.68
C ASP A 56 10.02 -19.59 -20.84
N TYR A 57 9.09 -19.19 -19.96
CA TYR A 57 8.24 -20.12 -19.23
C TYR A 57 7.08 -20.60 -20.10
N ASP A 58 6.66 -21.86 -19.90
CA ASP A 58 5.43 -22.37 -20.49
C ASP A 58 4.23 -21.55 -20.01
N GLU A 59 3.21 -21.40 -20.86
CA GLU A 59 2.02 -20.61 -20.55
C GLU A 59 1.33 -21.13 -19.27
N ASN A 60 1.30 -22.45 -19.06
CA ASN A 60 0.72 -23.04 -17.86
C ASN A 60 1.52 -22.68 -16.60
N GLU A 61 2.85 -22.68 -16.68
CA GLU A 61 3.74 -22.32 -15.57
C GLU A 61 3.63 -20.82 -15.24
N ALA A 62 3.56 -19.96 -16.26
CA ALA A 62 3.39 -18.52 -16.08
C ALA A 62 2.06 -18.18 -15.38
N ILE A 63 0.97 -18.85 -15.78
CA ILE A 63 -0.35 -18.70 -15.14
C ILE A 63 -0.31 -19.22 -13.69
N ALA A 64 0.35 -20.35 -13.44
CA ALA A 64 0.49 -20.89 -12.08
C ALA A 64 1.29 -19.93 -11.18
N LEU A 65 2.42 -19.41 -11.64
CA LEU A 65 3.22 -18.42 -10.92
C LEU A 65 2.41 -17.14 -10.64
N PHE A 66 1.63 -16.67 -11.62
CA PHE A 66 0.73 -15.53 -11.43
C PHE A 66 -0.33 -15.80 -10.35
N ALA A 67 -0.90 -17.01 -10.33
CA ALA A 67 -1.87 -17.42 -9.31
C ALA A 67 -1.22 -17.48 -7.91
N TYR A 68 -0.02 -18.05 -7.78
CA TYR A 68 0.73 -18.07 -6.53
C TYR A 68 1.08 -16.66 -6.04
N THR A 69 1.54 -15.79 -6.94
CA THR A 69 1.84 -14.38 -6.66
C THR A 69 0.60 -13.66 -6.14
N THR A 70 -0.55 -13.87 -6.79
CA THR A 70 -1.84 -13.32 -6.37
C THR A 70 -2.25 -13.85 -5.00
N ALA A 71 -2.12 -15.16 -4.76
CA ALA A 71 -2.47 -15.77 -3.48
C ALA A 71 -1.61 -15.23 -2.33
N LEU A 72 -0.30 -15.07 -2.55
CA LEU A 72 0.62 -14.46 -1.58
C LEU A 72 0.29 -13.00 -1.32
N ALA A 73 -0.05 -12.22 -2.35
CA ALA A 73 -0.48 -10.83 -2.20
C ALA A 73 -1.75 -10.71 -1.35
N TYR A 74 -2.69 -11.67 -1.45
CA TYR A 74 -3.87 -11.72 -0.57
C TYR A 74 -3.55 -12.20 0.85
N PHE A 75 -2.53 -13.04 1.02
CA PHE A 75 -2.10 -13.53 2.34
C PHE A 75 -1.26 -12.49 3.11
N SER A 76 -0.44 -11.71 2.40
CA SER A 76 0.40 -10.68 2.99
C SER A 76 -0.31 -9.70 3.95
N PRO A 77 -1.50 -9.14 3.63
CA PRO A 77 -2.19 -8.24 4.55
C PRO A 77 -2.66 -8.93 5.83
N LEU A 78 -2.92 -10.25 5.81
CA LEU A 78 -3.23 -11.00 7.02
C LEU A 78 -2.01 -11.06 7.96
N VAL A 79 -0.84 -11.34 7.39
CA VAL A 79 0.44 -11.34 8.14
C VAL A 79 0.79 -9.94 8.63
N GLY A 80 0.64 -8.93 7.78
CA GLY A 80 0.86 -7.53 8.12
C GLY A 80 -0.05 -7.05 9.23
N ALA A 81 -1.32 -7.45 9.23
CA ALA A 81 -2.27 -7.13 10.30
C ALA A 81 -1.87 -7.76 11.64
N LEU A 82 -1.50 -9.04 11.66
CA LEU A 82 -1.02 -9.71 12.87
C LEU A 82 0.24 -9.04 13.44
N LEU A 83 1.15 -8.59 12.58
CA LEU A 83 2.35 -7.85 12.99
C LEU A 83 2.01 -6.43 13.49
N ALA A 84 1.03 -5.76 12.88
CA ALA A 84 0.58 -4.42 13.26
C ALA A 84 -0.19 -4.39 14.59
N ASP A 85 -0.88 -5.48 14.93
CA ASP A 85 -1.57 -5.65 16.22
C ASP A 85 -0.60 -6.02 17.36
N GLY A 86 0.65 -6.37 17.03
CA GLY A 86 1.75 -6.52 17.97
C GLY A 86 2.27 -5.18 18.51
N SER A 87 3.23 -5.24 19.44
CA SER A 87 3.83 -4.06 20.10
C SER A 87 4.64 -3.14 19.17
N TRP A 88 4.67 -3.40 17.86
CA TRP A 88 5.48 -2.66 16.88
C TRP A 88 4.83 -1.39 16.36
N GLY A 89 3.52 -1.22 16.57
CA GLY A 89 2.78 -0.03 16.17
C GLY A 89 2.38 -0.01 14.70
N ARG A 90 1.12 0.36 14.44
CA ARG A 90 0.49 0.33 13.11
C ARG A 90 1.25 1.15 12.05
N TYR A 91 1.78 2.32 12.43
CA TYR A 91 2.49 3.21 11.51
C TYR A 91 3.82 2.63 11.01
N CYS A 92 4.59 1.98 11.89
CA CYS A 92 5.88 1.37 11.53
C CYS A 92 5.68 0.20 10.57
N THR A 93 4.70 -0.66 10.82
CA THR A 93 4.37 -1.77 9.92
C THR A 93 4.03 -1.28 8.52
N ILE A 94 3.22 -0.22 8.41
CA ILE A 94 2.87 0.38 7.11
C ILE A 94 4.13 0.86 6.36
N LEU A 95 5.00 1.63 7.01
CA LEU A 95 6.20 2.17 6.37
C LEU A 95 7.17 1.06 5.92
N VAL A 96 7.35 0.02 6.75
CA VAL A 96 8.23 -1.10 6.44
C VAL A 96 7.70 -1.87 5.23
N PHE A 97 6.41 -2.20 5.21
CA PHE A 97 5.80 -2.93 4.09
C PHE A 97 5.77 -2.09 2.81
N GLY A 98 5.49 -0.79 2.89
CA GLY A 98 5.60 0.12 1.76
C GLY A 98 7.03 0.23 1.20
N GLY A 99 8.03 0.29 2.07
CA GLY A 99 9.44 0.24 1.67
C GLY A 99 9.82 -1.07 0.97
N VAL A 100 9.39 -2.21 1.52
CA VAL A 100 9.59 -3.53 0.92
C VAL A 100 8.95 -3.63 -0.47
N TYR A 101 7.77 -3.05 -0.66
CA TYR A 101 7.11 -2.98 -1.97
C TYR A 101 7.93 -2.23 -3.01
N VAL A 102 8.42 -1.02 -2.66
CA VAL A 102 9.24 -0.19 -3.56
C VAL A 102 10.55 -0.90 -3.92
N VAL A 103 11.20 -1.53 -2.94
CA VAL A 103 12.41 -2.33 -3.18
C VAL A 103 12.11 -3.51 -4.11
N GLY A 104 10.98 -4.20 -3.93
CA GLY A 104 10.57 -5.29 -4.81
C GLY A 104 10.38 -4.85 -6.27
N LEU A 105 9.68 -3.73 -6.49
CA LEU A 105 9.49 -3.15 -7.84
C LEU A 105 10.82 -2.70 -8.47
N PHE A 106 11.72 -2.14 -7.66
CA PHE A 106 13.06 -1.76 -8.11
C PHE A 106 13.86 -2.98 -8.54
N LEU A 107 13.88 -4.05 -7.73
CA LEU A 107 14.55 -5.31 -8.07
C LEU A 107 14.00 -5.94 -9.35
N LEU A 108 12.68 -5.94 -9.53
CA LEU A 108 12.03 -6.43 -10.74
C LEU A 108 12.42 -5.63 -11.98
N THR A 109 12.44 -4.30 -11.86
CA THR A 109 12.85 -3.41 -12.96
C THR A 109 14.33 -3.60 -13.27
N MET A 110 15.17 -3.75 -12.25
CA MET A 110 16.61 -3.99 -12.41
C MET A 110 16.89 -5.36 -13.04
N ALA A 111 16.15 -6.39 -12.64
CA ALA A 111 16.24 -7.72 -13.24
C ALA A 111 15.83 -7.67 -14.72
N ALA A 112 14.75 -6.96 -15.06
CA ALA A 112 14.30 -6.83 -16.44
C ALA A 112 15.22 -5.95 -17.32
N ALA A 113 15.84 -4.92 -16.75
CA ALA A 113 16.61 -3.93 -17.52
C ALA A 113 18.11 -4.24 -17.61
N LEU A 114 18.71 -4.79 -16.55
CA LEU A 114 20.17 -4.94 -16.45
C LEU A 114 20.66 -6.40 -16.49
N MET A 115 19.76 -7.37 -16.33
CA MET A 115 20.14 -8.77 -16.25
C MET A 115 19.59 -9.54 -17.45
N GLY A 116 20.42 -10.41 -18.01
CA GLY A 116 20.04 -11.34 -19.08
C GLY A 116 20.56 -12.75 -18.76
N GLY A 117 19.82 -13.77 -19.20
CA GLY A 117 20.15 -15.18 -18.99
C GLY A 117 19.69 -15.72 -17.63
N ASP A 118 20.39 -16.73 -17.13
CA ASP A 118 20.03 -17.45 -15.89
C ASP A 118 19.84 -16.58 -14.63
N PRO A 119 20.66 -15.55 -14.33
CA PRO A 119 20.47 -14.77 -13.10
C PRO A 119 19.16 -13.96 -13.13
N GLN A 120 18.66 -13.61 -14.32
CA GLN A 120 17.42 -12.84 -14.46
C GLN A 120 16.26 -13.55 -13.77
N ARG A 121 16.12 -14.87 -13.97
CA ARG A 121 15.03 -15.67 -13.39
C ARG A 121 15.03 -15.63 -11.86
N PHE A 122 16.19 -15.80 -11.25
CA PHE A 122 16.34 -15.76 -9.81
C PHE A 122 15.97 -14.39 -9.23
N TRP A 123 16.51 -13.31 -9.80
CA TRP A 123 16.25 -11.96 -9.32
C TRP A 123 14.81 -11.50 -9.55
N THR A 124 14.17 -11.93 -10.64
CA THR A 124 12.74 -11.74 -10.86
C THR A 124 11.92 -12.38 -9.75
N LEU A 125 12.18 -13.64 -9.40
CA LEU A 125 11.43 -14.36 -8.37
C LEU A 125 11.63 -13.72 -6.99
N VAL A 126 12.85 -13.30 -6.66
CA VAL A 126 13.14 -12.56 -5.42
C VAL A 126 12.36 -11.25 -5.40
N GLY A 127 12.41 -10.47 -6.47
CA GLY A 127 11.63 -9.24 -6.61
C GLY A 127 10.12 -9.48 -6.43
N LEU A 128 9.60 -10.54 -7.04
CA LEU A 128 8.20 -10.95 -6.94
C LEU A 128 7.77 -11.21 -5.50
N VAL A 129 8.59 -11.92 -4.73
CA VAL A 129 8.32 -12.23 -3.32
C VAL A 129 8.31 -10.95 -2.49
N PHE A 130 9.26 -10.04 -2.71
CA PHE A 130 9.28 -8.73 -2.05
C PHE A 130 8.04 -7.89 -2.39
N VAL A 131 7.62 -7.86 -3.65
CA VAL A 131 6.38 -7.19 -4.06
C VAL A 131 5.17 -7.82 -3.35
N CYS A 132 5.06 -9.15 -3.34
CA CYS A 132 3.95 -9.86 -2.65
C CYS A 132 3.90 -9.51 -1.16
N ILE A 133 5.04 -9.53 -0.48
CA ILE A 133 5.12 -9.14 0.92
C ILE A 133 4.72 -7.67 1.08
N GLY A 134 5.23 -6.76 0.24
CA GLY A 134 4.93 -5.34 0.35
C GLY A 134 3.46 -4.95 0.13
N THR A 135 2.74 -5.64 -0.78
CA THR A 135 1.33 -5.32 -1.11
C THR A 135 0.36 -5.41 0.07
N GLY A 136 0.70 -6.13 1.14
CA GLY A 136 -0.16 -6.29 2.31
C GLY A 136 -0.27 -5.05 3.21
N GLY A 137 0.71 -4.15 3.18
CA GLY A 137 0.81 -3.03 4.13
C GLY A 137 0.19 -1.72 3.69
N ILE A 138 -0.45 -1.66 2.51
CA ILE A 138 -0.87 -0.39 1.89
C ILE A 138 -2.33 -0.03 2.25
N LYS A 139 -3.17 -1.04 2.48
CA LYS A 139 -4.56 -0.88 2.96
C LYS A 139 -4.77 -0.07 4.26
N PRO A 140 -3.85 -0.01 5.24
CA PRO A 140 -4.05 0.77 6.46
C PRO A 140 -3.63 2.25 6.34
N CYS A 141 -2.92 2.67 5.28
CA CYS A 141 -2.50 4.05 5.07
C CYS A 141 -3.69 5.01 5.01
N VAL A 142 -4.72 4.66 4.25
CA VAL A 142 -5.86 5.57 4.01
C VAL A 142 -6.80 5.62 5.22
N SER A 143 -7.00 4.50 5.92
CA SER A 143 -7.93 4.43 7.05
C SER A 143 -7.38 5.07 8.32
N SER A 144 -6.09 4.91 8.62
CA SER A 144 -5.49 5.49 9.83
C SER A 144 -5.33 7.01 9.72
N PHE A 145 -4.87 7.52 8.56
CA PHE A 145 -4.72 8.96 8.37
C PHE A 145 -6.07 9.68 8.19
N GLY A 146 -7.07 9.03 7.58
CA GLY A 146 -8.44 9.55 7.54
C GLY A 146 -9.08 9.62 8.92
N ALA A 147 -8.84 8.63 9.79
CA ALA A 147 -9.35 8.61 11.16
C ALA A 147 -8.69 9.67 12.05
N ASP A 148 -7.36 9.86 11.97
CA ASP A 148 -6.66 10.88 12.76
C ASP A 148 -7.04 12.31 12.34
N GLN A 149 -7.48 12.52 11.10
CA GLN A 149 -8.03 13.79 10.63
C GLN A 149 -9.45 14.08 11.17
N VAL A 150 -10.16 13.05 11.65
CA VAL A 150 -11.53 13.15 12.18
C VAL A 150 -11.57 13.09 13.71
N GLY A 151 -10.59 12.44 14.35
CA GLY A 151 -10.51 12.26 15.81
C GLY A 151 -9.84 13.42 16.59
N GLY A 152 -9.20 14.37 15.89
CA GLY A 152 -8.68 15.60 16.49
C GLY A 152 -9.74 16.71 16.52
N GLY A 153 -10.72 16.60 17.43
CA GLY A 153 -11.76 17.61 17.65
C GLY A 153 -12.29 17.59 19.08
#